data_AF-A0A944HB70-F1
#
_entry.id   AF-A0A944HB70-F1
#
_cell.length_a   1.000
_cell.length_b   1.000
_cell.length_c   1.000
_cell.angle_alpha   90.00
_cell.angle_beta   90.00
_cell.angle_gamma   90.00
#
_symmetry.space_group_name_H-M   'P 1'
#
loop_
_entity.id
_entity.type
_entity.pdbx_description
1 polymer ?
#
loop_
_entity_poly.entity_id
_entity_poly.type
_entity_poly.pdbx_seq_one_letter_code
_entity_poly.pdbx_strand_id
1 'polypeptide(L)'
;MTPNKGRMRWHCRRALLELDLVFARFLETKFDQLSDAQLVDLQELLDLEDHALWAMVNGSASCPEERWMPLLGMLRDTGTQMDSAQADRK
;
A
#
# COMPACT_ATOMS: atom_id res chain seq x y z
N MET A 1 7.91 -9.42 16.96
CA MET A 1 6.93 -10.48 16.64
C MET A 1 6.73 -10.44 15.15
N THR A 2 7.03 -11.52 14.42
CA THR A 2 6.94 -11.52 12.96
C THR A 2 5.46 -11.45 12.54
N PRO A 3 5.04 -10.45 11.77
CA PRO A 3 3.64 -10.29 11.38
C PRO A 3 3.18 -11.46 10.50
N ASN A 4 1.95 -11.93 10.73
CA ASN A 4 1.43 -13.11 10.06
C ASN A 4 1.00 -12.79 8.62
N LYS A 5 1.68 -13.41 7.65
CA LYS A 5 1.44 -13.20 6.22
C LYS A 5 -0.01 -13.41 5.78
N GLY A 6 -0.72 -14.37 6.39
CA GLY A 6 -2.13 -14.65 6.09
C GLY A 6 -3.07 -13.54 6.58
N ARG A 7 -2.77 -12.94 7.74
CA ARG A 7 -3.55 -11.83 8.29
C ARG A 7 -3.38 -10.55 7.47
N MET A 8 -2.17 -10.26 7.00
CA MET A 8 -1.89 -9.09 6.16
C MET A 8 -2.67 -9.14 4.83
N ARG A 9 -2.70 -10.31 4.17
CA ARG A 9 -3.54 -10.53 2.99
C ARG A 9 -5.02 -10.19 3.22
N TRP A 10 -5.52 -10.42 4.42
CA TRP A 10 -6.90 -10.12 4.77
C TRP A 10 -7.11 -8.61 5.04
N HIS A 11 -6.15 -7.93 5.68
CA HIS A 11 -6.19 -6.47 5.89
C HIS A 11 -6.08 -5.65 4.60
N CYS A 12 -5.49 -6.22 3.55
CA CYS A 12 -5.44 -5.58 2.24
C CYS A 12 -6.78 -5.57 1.50
N ARG A 13 -7.79 -6.34 1.96
CA ARG A 13 -9.13 -6.35 1.37
C ARG A 13 -9.89 -5.12 1.82
N ARG A 14 -9.97 -4.11 0.96
CA ARG A 14 -10.50 -2.78 1.27
C ARG A 14 -11.74 -2.47 0.46
N ALA A 15 -12.55 -1.52 0.91
CA ALA A 15 -13.77 -1.12 0.19
C ALA A 15 -13.45 -0.38 -1.12
N LEU A 16 -12.26 0.24 -1.19
CA LEU A 16 -11.80 1.01 -2.33
C LEU A 16 -11.06 0.10 -3.33
N LEU A 17 -11.63 -0.05 -4.54
CA LEU A 17 -11.14 -0.98 -5.56
C LEU A 17 -9.70 -0.65 -6.01
N GLU A 18 -9.39 0.64 -6.16
CA GLU A 18 -8.07 1.10 -6.59
C GLU A 18 -6.99 0.65 -5.59
N LEU A 19 -7.30 0.74 -4.31
CA LEU A 19 -6.40 0.41 -3.22
C LEU A 19 -6.27 -1.11 -3.07
N ASP A 20 -7.37 -1.85 -3.25
CA ASP A 20 -7.36 -3.32 -3.33
C ASP A 20 -6.47 -3.82 -4.47
N LEU A 21 -6.56 -3.24 -5.67
CA LEU A 21 -5.74 -3.62 -6.84
C LEU A 21 -4.25 -3.32 -6.61
N VAL A 22 -3.92 -2.14 -6.08
CA VAL A 22 -2.53 -1.77 -5.76
C VAL A 22 -1.96 -2.75 -4.74
N PHE A 23 -2.71 -3.04 -3.67
CA PHE A 23 -2.26 -3.99 -2.66
C PHE A 23 -2.16 -5.41 -3.17
N ALA A 24 -3.11 -5.90 -3.97
CA ALA A 24 -3.05 -7.24 -4.53
C ALA A 24 -1.75 -7.43 -5.34
N ARG A 25 -1.44 -6.46 -6.21
CA ARG A 25 -0.23 -6.53 -7.05
C ARG A 25 1.06 -6.32 -6.26
N PHE A 26 1.04 -5.43 -5.28
CA PHE A 26 2.15 -5.24 -4.35
C PHE A 26 2.41 -6.52 -3.54
N LEU A 27 1.35 -7.19 -3.09
CA LEU A 27 1.44 -8.42 -2.33
C LEU A 27 1.98 -9.60 -3.17
N GLU A 28 1.76 -9.62 -4.47
CA GLU A 28 2.30 -10.67 -5.34
C GLU A 28 3.77 -10.45 -5.72
N THR A 29 4.19 -9.19 -5.87
CA THR A 29 5.52 -8.86 -6.41
C THR A 29 6.55 -8.51 -5.33
N LYS A 30 6.12 -7.76 -4.30
CA LYS A 30 7.01 -7.19 -3.28
C LYS A 30 6.94 -7.93 -1.95
N PHE A 31 5.84 -8.60 -1.62
CA PHE A 31 5.65 -9.24 -0.31
C PHE A 31 6.69 -10.29 0.06
N ASP A 32 7.18 -11.06 -0.92
CA ASP A 32 8.26 -12.03 -0.68
C ASP A 32 9.65 -11.38 -0.59
N GLN A 33 9.77 -10.12 -1.00
CA GLN A 33 10.99 -9.30 -0.87
C GLN A 33 11.00 -8.45 0.40
N LEU A 34 9.87 -8.35 1.11
CA LEU A 34 9.78 -7.54 2.33
C LEU A 34 10.51 -8.21 3.49
N SER A 35 11.30 -7.40 4.20
CA SER A 35 11.92 -7.80 5.46
C SER A 35 10.93 -7.69 6.62
N ASP A 36 11.21 -8.37 7.73
CA ASP A 36 10.37 -8.34 8.93
C ASP A 36 10.05 -6.92 9.42
N ALA A 37 11.01 -5.99 9.34
CA ALA A 37 10.80 -4.57 9.67
C ALA A 37 9.76 -3.91 8.75
N GLN A 38 9.86 -4.13 7.44
CA GLN A 38 8.91 -3.57 6.48
C GLN A 38 7.52 -4.19 6.58
N LEU A 39 7.43 -5.45 6.99
CA LEU A 39 6.15 -6.08 7.26
C LEU A 39 5.46 -5.45 8.49
N VAL A 40 6.22 -5.06 9.51
CA VAL A 40 5.71 -4.33 10.67
C VAL A 40 5.25 -2.93 10.25
N ASP A 41 6.08 -2.22 9.49
CA ASP A 41 5.72 -0.90 8.94
C ASP A 41 4.44 -0.97 8.10
N LEU A 42 4.32 -1.98 7.23
CA LEU A 42 3.12 -2.21 6.43
C LEU A 42 1.91 -2.53 7.29
N GLN A 43 2.07 -3.29 8.38
CA GLN A 43 0.98 -3.58 9.29
C GLN A 43 0.47 -2.32 10.00
N GLU A 44 1.37 -1.45 10.49
CA GLU A 44 1.01 -0.16 11.07
C GLU A 44 0.31 0.75 10.05
N LEU A 45 0.81 0.75 8.81
CA LEU A 45 0.23 1.54 7.73
C LEU A 45 -1.17 1.03 7.37
N LEU A 46 -1.38 -0.30 7.38
CA LEU A 46 -2.69 -0.93 7.19
C LEU A 46 -3.65 -0.73 8.38
N ASP A 47 -3.22 -0.24 9.54
CA ASP A 47 -4.15 0.16 10.60
C ASP A 47 -4.77 1.55 10.35
N LEU A 48 -4.28 2.29 9.36
CA LEU A 48 -4.84 3.58 8.96
C LEU A 48 -6.10 3.44 8.10
N GLU A 49 -6.89 4.52 8.03
CA GLU A 49 -8.08 4.60 7.19
C GLU A 49 -7.76 4.53 5.69
N ASP A 50 -8.65 3.88 4.93
CA ASP A 50 -8.53 3.68 3.47
C ASP A 50 -8.22 4.99 2.73
N HIS A 51 -8.94 6.06 3.06
CA HIS A 51 -8.78 7.36 2.41
C HIS A 51 -7.43 8.03 2.71
N ALA A 52 -6.97 7.96 3.97
CA ALA A 52 -5.68 8.50 4.38
C ALA A 52 -4.53 7.72 3.73
N LEU A 53 -4.67 6.39 3.68
CA LEU A 53 -3.71 5.51 3.04
C LEU A 53 -3.63 5.79 1.54
N TRP A 54 -4.77 5.89 0.85
CA TRP A 54 -4.81 6.26 -0.56
C TRP A 54 -4.17 7.62 -0.82
N ALA A 55 -4.42 8.61 0.04
CA ALA A 55 -3.80 9.93 -0.09
C ALA A 55 -2.27 9.88 0.05
N MET A 56 -1.72 9.01 0.89
CA MET A 56 -0.26 8.84 0.98
C MET A 56 0.30 8.11 -0.23
N VAL A 57 -0.41 7.10 -0.74
CA VAL A 57 -0.01 6.32 -1.93
C VAL A 57 -0.11 7.18 -3.19
N ASN A 58 -1.14 8.02 -3.35
CA ASN A 58 -1.26 8.91 -4.51
C ASN A 58 -0.41 10.20 -4.37
N GLY A 59 0.25 10.42 -3.23
CA GLY A 59 1.09 11.58 -2.97
C GLY A 59 0.36 12.85 -2.54
N SER A 60 -0.95 12.80 -2.31
CA SER A 60 -1.77 13.92 -1.81
C SER A 60 -1.58 14.18 -0.31
N ALA A 61 -1.12 13.19 0.45
CA ALA A 61 -0.83 13.33 1.88
C ALA A 61 0.68 13.22 2.16
N SER A 62 1.12 13.97 3.17
CA SER A 62 2.49 13.91 3.68
C SER A 62 2.68 12.65 4.51
N CYS A 63 3.79 11.96 4.28
CA CYS A 63 4.17 10.81 5.09
C CYS A 63 4.62 11.31 6.47
N PRO A 64 3.99 10.89 7.57
CA PRO A 64 4.36 11.35 8.91
C PRO A 64 5.67 10.74 9.40
N GLU A 65 6.11 9.63 8.81
CA GLU A 65 7.24 8.86 9.31
C GLU A 65 8.20 8.41 8.21
N GLU A 66 9.48 8.67 8.45
CA GLU A 66 10.55 8.40 7.49
C GLU A 66 10.70 6.89 7.18
N ARG A 67 10.37 6.03 8.16
CA ARG A 67 10.40 4.56 8.00
C ARG A 67 9.39 4.04 6.97
N TRP A 68 8.29 4.75 6.77
CA TRP A 68 7.27 4.38 5.78
C TRP A 68 7.60 4.84 4.36
N MET A 69 8.51 5.80 4.19
CA MET A 69 8.90 6.30 2.86
C MET A 69 9.34 5.21 1.88
N PRO A 70 10.24 4.27 2.21
CA PRO A 70 10.61 3.21 1.27
C PRO A 70 9.43 2.33 0.88
N LEU A 71 8.54 2.00 1.84
CA LEU A 71 7.34 1.19 1.59
C LEU A 71 6.34 1.93 0.69
N LEU A 72 6.07 3.21 1.00
CA LEU A 72 5.21 4.08 0.21
C LEU A 72 5.77 4.30 -1.20
N GLY A 73 7.09 4.38 -1.36
CA GLY A 73 7.74 4.44 -2.67
C GLY A 73 7.43 3.20 -3.52
N MET A 74 7.46 2.01 -2.93
CA MET A 74 7.10 0.76 -3.63
C MET A 74 5.60 0.67 -3.94
N LEU A 75 4.73 1.15 -3.04
CA LEU A 75 3.30 1.24 -3.28
C LEU A 75 2.97 2.24 -4.40
N ARG A 76 3.63 3.40 -4.41
CA ARG A 76 3.55 4.42 -5.46
C ARG A 76 3.95 3.86 -6.81
N ASP A 77 5.10 3.19 -6.90
CA ASP A 77 5.57 2.53 -8.12
C ASP A 77 4.52 1.54 -8.67
N THR A 78 3.85 0.82 -7.77
CA THR A 78 2.78 -0.11 -8.14
C THR A 78 1.50 0.63 -8.59
N GLY A 79 1.17 1.77 -8.00
CA GLY A 79 -0.03 2.57 -8.29
C GLY A 79 0.08 3.55 -9.47
N THR A 80 1.27 4.09 -9.76
CA THR A 80 1.50 5.02 -10.89
C THR A 80 1.19 4.37 -12.25
N GLN A 81 1.33 3.04 -12.36
CA GLN A 81 0.93 2.32 -13.58
C GLN A 81 -0.60 2.34 -13.82
N MET A 82 -1.39 2.72 -12.81
CA MET A 82 -2.85 2.75 -12.86
C MET A 82 -3.40 4.14 -13.26
N ASP A 83 -2.65 5.21 -12.97
CA ASP A 83 -3.06 6.60 -13.28
C ASP A 83 -3.24 6.85 -14.79
N SER A 84 -2.46 6.14 -15.63
CA SER A 84 -2.62 6.16 -17.09
C SER A 84 -3.97 5.64 -17.60
N ALA A 85 -4.81 5.03 -16.76
CA ALA A 85 -6.15 4.56 -17.12
C ALA A 85 -7.32 5.42 -16.57
N GLN A 86 -7.08 6.32 -15.60
CA GLN A 86 -8.15 7.12 -14.97
C GLN A 86 -8.39 8.47 -15.67
N ALA A 87 -7.50 8.89 -16.58
CA ALA A 87 -7.62 10.15 -17.31
C ALA A 87 -8.78 10.22 -18.34
N ASP A 88 -9.51 9.12 -18.57
CA ASP A 88 -10.57 9.03 -19.59
C ASP A 88 -12.00 8.91 -19.02
N ARG A 89 -12.25 9.31 -17.77
CA ARG A 89 -13.63 9.46 -17.28
C ARG A 89 -13.97 10.93 -17.06
N LYS A 90 -14.22 11.63 -18.17
CA LYS A 90 -14.96 12.90 -18.22
C LYS A 90 -16.43 12.64 -18.53
#